data_AF-A0A4Q4BQZ4-F1
#
_entry.id   AF-A0A4Q4BQZ4-F1
#
_cell.length_a   1.000
_cell.length_b   1.000
_cell.length_c   1.000
_cell.angle_alpha   90.00
_cell.angle_beta   90.00
_cell.angle_gamma   90.00
#
_symmetry.space_group_name_H-M   'P 1'
#
loop_
_entity.id
_entity.type
_entity.pdbx_description
1 polymer ?
#
loop_
_entity_poly.entity_id
_entity_poly.type
_entity_poly.pdbx_seq_one_letter_code
_entity_poly.pdbx_strand_id
1 'polypeptide(L)'
;MADTATAPAATNAGVEAFRKNGLTKDARLPKASEIDLSNFDISDPEYWRRDAFWDYFTRMRKEDPVNYCPESPYGPYWNITNYKDIMTIDTSHGVFSSEGGITIVDQDEDFQLPMFIAMDPPK
;
A
#
# COMPACT_ATOMS: atom_id res chain seq x y z
N MET A 1 21.86 -41.43 -4.74
CA MET A 1 21.75 -40.48 -3.61
C MET A 1 20.81 -39.39 -4.09
N ALA A 2 19.54 -39.49 -3.70
CA ALA A 2 18.46 -38.70 -4.27
C ALA A 2 18.44 -37.27 -3.70
N ASP A 3 18.06 -36.33 -4.58
CA ASP A 3 17.70 -34.94 -4.32
C ASP A 3 16.87 -34.78 -3.04
N THR A 4 17.34 -33.93 -2.12
CA THR A 4 16.50 -33.42 -1.04
C THR A 4 15.98 -32.06 -1.48
N ALA A 5 14.77 -32.08 -2.04
CA ALA A 5 14.01 -30.88 -2.38
C ALA A 5 13.85 -29.99 -1.14
N THR A 6 14.32 -28.75 -1.24
CA THR A 6 14.00 -27.67 -0.32
C THR A 6 12.50 -27.39 -0.42
N ALA A 7 11.76 -27.65 0.66
CA ALA A 7 10.35 -27.30 0.75
C ALA A 7 10.16 -25.77 0.63
N PRO A 8 9.11 -25.29 -0.05
CA PRO A 8 8.80 -23.88 -0.08
C PRO A 8 8.49 -23.40 1.33
N ALA A 9 9.04 -22.24 1.71
CA ALA A 9 8.74 -21.60 2.98
C ALA A 9 7.23 -21.35 3.04
N ALA A 10 6.58 -21.88 4.08
CA ALA A 10 5.17 -21.64 4.33
C ALA A 10 4.94 -20.13 4.50
N THR A 11 4.37 -19.50 3.49
CA THR A 11 3.73 -18.20 3.64
C THR A 11 2.57 -18.41 4.60
N ASN A 12 2.70 -17.85 5.80
CA ASN A 12 1.59 -17.74 6.75
C ASN A 12 0.54 -16.81 6.11
N ALA A 13 -0.24 -17.29 5.15
CA ALA A 13 -1.33 -16.55 4.53
C ALA A 13 -2.63 -16.80 5.31
N GLY A 14 -2.64 -16.44 6.59
CA GLY A 14 -3.87 -16.28 7.35
C GLY A 14 -4.48 -14.91 7.06
N VAL A 15 -5.78 -14.74 7.24
CA VAL A 15 -6.45 -13.43 7.18
C VAL A 15 -5.80 -12.41 8.14
N GLU A 16 -5.13 -12.90 9.17
CA GLU A 16 -4.37 -12.10 10.14
C GLU A 16 -2.95 -11.73 9.69
N ALA A 17 -2.40 -12.36 8.65
CA ALA A 17 -1.09 -12.04 8.11
C ALA A 17 -1.06 -10.70 7.39
N PHE A 18 -2.22 -10.26 6.87
CA PHE A 18 -2.45 -8.90 6.37
C PHE A 18 -2.45 -7.85 7.50
N ARG A 19 -2.23 -8.22 8.77
CA ARG A 19 -2.21 -7.31 9.91
C ARG A 19 -0.84 -7.27 10.58
N LYS A 20 0.25 -7.14 9.83
CA LYS A 20 1.48 -6.67 10.44
C LYS A 20 1.22 -5.24 10.94
N ASN A 21 1.13 -5.07 12.26
CA ASN A 21 0.75 -3.81 12.94
C ASN A 21 -0.70 -3.33 12.69
N GLY A 22 -1.57 -4.18 12.11
CA GLY A 22 -2.95 -3.83 11.79
C GLY A 22 -3.92 -4.02 12.96
N LEU A 23 -5.01 -3.27 12.95
CA LEU A 23 -6.11 -3.29 13.91
C LEU A 23 -6.89 -4.60 13.80
N THR A 24 -7.27 -5.15 14.96
CA THR A 24 -8.25 -6.24 15.00
C THR A 24 -9.62 -5.73 14.55
N LYS A 25 -10.42 -6.63 13.98
CA LYS A 25 -11.77 -6.28 13.53
C LYS A 25 -12.57 -5.66 14.69
N ASP A 26 -13.18 -4.51 14.43
CA ASP A 26 -13.99 -3.74 15.40
C ASP A 26 -13.19 -3.16 16.59
N ALA A 27 -11.86 -3.15 16.53
CA ALA A 27 -11.02 -2.46 17.50
C ALA A 27 -11.34 -0.96 17.55
N ARG A 28 -11.02 -0.32 18.67
CA ARG A 28 -11.08 1.15 18.74
C ARG A 28 -10.05 1.75 17.78
N LEU A 29 -10.52 2.60 16.86
CA LEU A 29 -9.64 3.39 16.01
C LEU A 29 -9.00 4.51 16.85
N PRO A 30 -7.67 4.70 16.79
CA PRO A 30 -7.01 5.84 17.42
C PRO A 30 -7.46 7.13 16.73
N LYS A 31 -7.54 8.26 17.43
CA LYS A 31 -7.90 9.51 16.73
C LYS A 31 -6.79 9.91 15.76
N ALA A 32 -7.15 10.59 14.67
CA ALA A 32 -6.16 11.10 13.72
C ALA A 32 -5.08 11.97 14.38
N SER A 33 -5.37 12.67 15.49
CA SER A 33 -4.38 13.46 16.25
C SER A 33 -3.45 12.65 17.16
N GLU A 34 -3.79 11.40 17.45
CA GLU A 34 -3.07 10.54 18.41
C GLU A 34 -2.03 9.64 17.73
N ILE A 35 -2.11 9.48 16.41
CA ILE A 35 -1.20 8.64 15.62
C ILE A 35 0.11 9.36 15.31
N ASP A 36 1.20 8.61 15.17
CA ASP A 36 2.44 9.10 14.59
C ASP A 36 2.39 8.91 13.07
N LEU A 37 2.46 10.00 12.31
CA LEU A 37 2.39 9.94 10.85
C LEU A 37 3.58 9.17 10.25
N SER A 38 4.75 9.20 10.89
CA SER A 38 5.97 8.57 10.37
C SER A 38 5.92 7.03 10.33
N ASN A 39 4.99 6.43 11.06
CA ASN A 39 4.76 4.98 11.08
C ASN A 39 3.27 4.64 10.89
N PHE A 40 2.50 5.55 10.31
CA PHE A 40 1.08 5.34 10.10
C PHE A 40 0.84 4.59 8.80
N ASP A 41 0.15 3.45 8.91
CA ASP A 41 -0.29 2.65 7.78
C ASP A 41 -1.79 2.86 7.52
N ILE A 42 -2.12 3.59 6.45
CA ILE A 42 -3.51 3.81 6.02
C ILE A 42 -4.08 2.62 5.22
N SER A 43 -3.25 1.65 4.85
CA SER A 43 -3.68 0.47 4.10
C SER A 43 -4.50 -0.51 4.94
N ASP A 44 -4.56 -0.32 6.26
CA ASP A 44 -5.35 -1.15 7.17
C ASP A 44 -6.84 -1.16 6.76
N PRO A 45 -7.41 -2.34 6.45
CA PRO A 45 -8.79 -2.47 6.00
C PRO A 45 -9.85 -1.91 6.96
N GLU A 46 -9.58 -1.81 8.26
CA GLU A 46 -10.57 -1.30 9.22
C GLU A 46 -10.89 0.18 9.02
N TYR A 47 -9.92 1.00 8.56
CA TYR A 47 -10.19 2.40 8.24
C TYR A 47 -11.14 2.54 7.05
N TRP A 48 -11.00 1.66 6.05
CA TRP A 48 -11.83 1.64 4.84
C TRP A 48 -13.20 1.03 5.07
N ARG A 49 -13.26 -0.13 5.74
CA ARG A 49 -14.51 -0.85 6.05
C ARG A 49 -15.48 0.02 6.86
N ARG A 50 -14.95 0.91 7.70
CA ARG A 50 -15.72 1.76 8.62
C ARG A 50 -15.89 3.20 8.11
N ASP A 51 -15.42 3.51 6.90
CA ASP A 51 -15.44 4.86 6.33
C ASP A 51 -14.80 5.91 7.26
N ALA A 52 -13.75 5.52 7.98
CA ALA A 52 -13.11 6.32 9.02
C ALA A 52 -11.83 7.03 8.54
N PHE A 53 -11.47 6.90 7.27
CA PHE A 53 -10.18 7.39 6.73
C PHE A 53 -10.13 8.93 6.57
N TRP A 54 -11.27 9.62 6.51
CA TRP A 54 -11.36 11.05 6.18
C TRP A 54 -10.55 11.97 7.09
N ASP A 55 -10.56 11.73 8.40
CA ASP A 55 -9.84 12.55 9.37
C ASP A 55 -8.32 12.37 9.23
N TYR A 56 -7.86 11.15 8.96
CA TYR A 56 -6.46 10.84 8.75
C TYR A 56 -5.94 11.49 7.46
N PHE A 57 -6.68 11.39 6.36
CA PHE A 57 -6.32 12.08 5.12
C PHE A 57 -6.34 13.60 5.25
N THR A 58 -7.25 14.15 6.06
CA THR A 58 -7.27 15.58 6.36
C THR A 58 -6.01 16.02 7.11
N ARG A 59 -5.57 15.20 8.08
CA ARG A 59 -4.31 15.45 8.79
C ARG A 59 -3.10 15.29 7.90
N MET A 60 -3.00 14.19 7.14
CA MET A 60 -1.89 13.93 6.21
C MET A 60 -1.72 15.09 5.23
N ARG A 61 -2.78 15.54 4.55
CA ARG A 61 -2.70 16.69 3.63
C ARG A 61 -2.22 17.99 4.28
N LYS A 62 -2.49 18.18 5.58
CA LYS A 62 -2.16 19.41 6.31
C LYS A 62 -0.74 19.38 6.87
N GLU A 63 -0.32 18.25 7.42
CA GLU A 63 0.93 18.12 8.17
C GLU A 63 2.04 17.49 7.34
N ASP A 64 1.74 16.43 6.58
CA ASP A 64 2.72 15.69 5.80
C ASP A 64 2.07 15.05 4.55
N PRO A 65 1.90 15.82 3.46
CA PRO A 65 1.15 15.38 2.30
C PRO A 65 1.85 14.30 1.47
N VAL A 66 3.17 14.15 1.65
CA VAL A 66 4.05 13.17 1.01
C VAL A 66 4.79 12.41 2.11
N ASN A 67 4.13 11.38 2.66
CA ASN A 67 4.61 10.65 3.83
C ASN A 67 5.12 9.26 3.45
N TYR A 68 6.22 8.82 4.06
CA TYR A 68 6.75 7.47 3.89
C TYR A 68 6.24 6.54 4.99
N CYS A 69 5.65 5.42 4.60
CA CYS A 69 5.27 4.33 5.50
C CYS A 69 6.35 3.24 5.43
N PRO A 70 7.22 3.09 6.44
CA PRO A 70 8.31 2.11 6.41
C PRO A 70 7.84 0.67 6.66
N GLU A 71 6.75 0.51 7.43
CA GLU A 71 6.23 -0.79 7.84
C GLU A 71 4.77 -0.96 7.43
N SER A 72 4.52 -1.86 6.48
CA SER A 72 3.17 -2.31 6.14
C SER A 72 3.15 -3.80 5.82
N PRO A 73 1.97 -4.44 5.76
CA PRO A 73 1.81 -5.80 5.24
C PRO A 73 2.26 -5.97 3.78
N TYR A 74 2.35 -4.87 3.02
CA TYR A 74 2.70 -4.82 1.61
C TYR A 74 4.14 -4.35 1.36
N GLY A 75 4.92 -4.13 2.42
CA GLY A 75 6.24 -3.51 2.32
C GLY A 75 6.19 -1.98 2.45
N PRO A 76 7.35 -1.30 2.37
CA PRO A 76 7.39 0.14 2.50
C PRO A 76 6.76 0.85 1.30
N TYR A 77 5.99 1.91 1.53
CA TYR A 77 5.34 2.67 0.45
C TYR A 77 5.25 4.17 0.78
N TRP A 78 4.98 4.98 -0.25
CA TRP A 78 4.77 6.43 -0.12
C TRP A 78 3.29 6.77 -0.23
N ASN A 79 2.80 7.58 0.71
CA ASN A 79 1.49 8.19 0.69
C ASN A 79 1.57 9.54 -0.02
N ILE A 80 0.85 9.68 -1.14
CA ILE A 80 0.69 10.96 -1.84
C ILE A 80 -0.77 11.39 -1.68
N THR A 81 -1.02 12.41 -0.87
CA THR A 81 -2.39 12.75 -0.44
C THR A 81 -2.93 14.05 -1.02
N ASN A 82 -2.07 14.86 -1.65
CA ASN A 82 -2.42 16.15 -2.23
C ASN A 82 -2.68 16.05 -3.73
N TYR A 83 -3.70 16.78 -4.18
CA TYR A 83 -4.15 16.77 -5.57
C TYR A 83 -3.04 17.16 -6.57
N LYS A 84 -2.29 18.23 -6.27
CA LYS A 84 -1.22 18.72 -7.17
C LYS A 84 -0.09 17.70 -7.31
N ASP A 85 0.25 17.01 -6.24
CA ASP A 85 1.32 16.03 -6.22
C ASP A 85 0.89 14.76 -6.97
N ILE A 86 -0.35 14.32 -6.77
CA ILE A 86 -0.96 13.23 -7.55
C ILE A 86 -0.93 13.56 -9.04
N MET A 87 -1.39 14.75 -9.46
CA MET A 87 -1.33 15.14 -10.87
C MET A 87 0.09 15.15 -11.43
N THR A 88 1.07 15.57 -10.63
CA THR A 88 2.47 15.63 -11.06
C THR A 88 3.03 14.23 -11.28
N ILE A 89 2.73 13.29 -10.39
CA ILE A 89 3.15 11.89 -10.49
C ILE A 89 2.47 11.20 -11.67
N ASP A 90 1.15 11.34 -11.77
CA ASP A 90 0.31 10.72 -12.82
C ASP A 90 0.70 11.19 -14.24
N THR A 91 1.19 12.43 -14.39
CA THR A 91 1.69 12.94 -15.68
C THR A 91 3.18 12.68 -15.93
N SER A 92 3.93 12.21 -14.94
CA SER A 92 5.38 12.00 -15.02
C SER A 92 5.73 10.51 -15.16
N HIS A 93 5.07 9.83 -16.10
CA HIS A 93 5.23 8.40 -16.38
C HIS A 93 6.66 7.95 -16.71
N GLY A 94 7.53 8.88 -17.14
CA GLY A 94 8.96 8.59 -17.36
C GLY A 94 9.79 8.44 -16.07
N VAL A 95 9.26 8.89 -14.94
CA VAL A 95 9.89 8.80 -13.60
C VAL A 95 9.12 7.82 -12.72
N PHE A 96 7.79 7.81 -12.82
CA PHE A 96 6.90 6.93 -12.07
C PHE A 96 6.24 5.95 -13.04
N SER A 97 6.77 4.72 -13.11
CA SER A 97 6.26 3.71 -14.03
C SER A 97 5.02 3.03 -13.46
N SER A 98 4.04 2.79 -14.33
CA SER A 98 2.89 1.90 -14.07
C SER A 98 3.17 0.45 -14.50
N GLU A 99 4.33 0.18 -15.10
CA GLU A 99 4.77 -1.15 -15.53
C GLU A 99 5.11 -2.00 -14.30
N GLY A 100 4.52 -3.21 -14.20
CA GLY A 100 4.73 -4.13 -13.09
C GLY A 100 3.60 -4.14 -12.05
N GLY A 101 2.75 -3.11 -12.01
CA GLY A 101 1.58 -3.06 -11.13
C GLY A 101 1.05 -1.65 -10.88
N ILE A 102 -0.26 -1.56 -10.60
CA ILE A 102 -0.98 -0.29 -10.29
C ILE A 102 -1.61 -0.29 -8.89
N THR A 103 -1.35 -1.35 -8.12
CA THR A 103 -1.90 -1.56 -6.78
C THR A 103 -0.77 -1.61 -5.75
N ILE A 104 -1.09 -1.36 -4.49
CA ILE A 104 -0.13 -1.51 -3.37
C ILE A 104 0.38 -2.94 -3.20
N VAL A 105 -0.31 -3.92 -3.79
CA VAL A 105 0.11 -5.32 -3.81
C VAL A 105 1.03 -5.54 -5.01
N ASP A 106 2.23 -6.03 -4.75
CA ASP A 106 3.15 -6.50 -5.78
C ASP A 106 2.50 -7.65 -6.56
N GLN A 107 2.48 -7.52 -7.89
CA GLN A 107 2.02 -8.59 -8.76
C GLN A 107 3.15 -9.59 -8.97
N ASP A 108 2.84 -10.89 -8.89
CA ASP A 108 3.81 -11.94 -9.21
C ASP A 108 4.41 -11.70 -10.60
N GLU A 109 5.75 -11.73 -10.69
CA GLU A 109 6.49 -11.48 -11.94
C GLU A 109 6.05 -12.44 -13.07
N ASP A 110 5.59 -13.64 -12.70
CA ASP A 110 5.10 -14.67 -13.62
C ASP A 110 3.66 -14.44 -14.13
N PHE A 111 2.93 -13.46 -13.58
CA PHE A 111 1.52 -13.19 -13.90
C PHE A 111 1.24 -11.72 -14.24
N GLN A 112 2.17 -11.12 -14.99
CA GLN A 112 1.98 -9.80 -15.60
C GLN A 112 1.02 -9.92 -16.79
N LEU A 113 -0.29 -9.89 -16.52
CA LEU A 113 -1.29 -9.80 -17.58
C LEU A 113 -1.12 -8.46 -18.30
N PRO A 114 -0.96 -8.42 -19.63
CA PRO A 114 -0.89 -7.17 -20.37
C PRO A 114 -2.25 -6.48 -20.31
N MET A 115 -2.43 -5.62 -19.30
CA MET A 115 -3.60 -4.77 -19.16
C MET A 115 -3.31 -3.45 -19.87
N PHE A 116 -4.18 -3.05 -20.79
CA PHE A 116 -4.07 -1.77 -21.51
C PHE A 116 -3.97 -0.55 -20.58
N ILE A 117 -4.38 -0.68 -19.32
CA ILE A 117 -4.33 0.35 -18.28
C ILE A 117 -2.93 0.46 -17.63
N ALA A 118 -2.10 -0.59 -17.71
CA ALA A 118 -0.77 -0.64 -17.10
C ALA A 118 0.38 -0.38 -18.10
N MET A 119 0.06 0.05 -19.32
CA MET A 119 1.06 0.38 -20.35
C MET A 119 1.19 1.89 -20.50
N ASP A 120 2.37 2.42 -20.20
CA ASP A 120 2.73 3.83 -20.33
C ASP A 120 3.92 3.95 -21.30
N PRO A 121 3.80 4.39 -22.58
CA PRO A 121 2.64 4.75 -23.43
C PRO A 121 2.20 3.63 -24.40
N PRO A 122 1.03 3.78 -25.08
CA PRO A 122 0.59 2.83 -26.12
C PRO A 122 1.45 2.89 -27.38
N LYS A 123 1.79 1.72 -27.95
CA LYS A 123 2.23 1.58 -29.36
C LYS A 123 1.03 1.37 -30.27
#